data_AF-A0A291QZ37-F1
#
_entry.id   AF-A0A291QZ37-F1
#
_cell.length_a   1.000
_cell.length_b   1.000
_cell.length_c   1.000
_cell.angle_alpha   90.00
_cell.angle_beta   90.00
_cell.angle_gamma   90.00
#
_symmetry.space_group_name_H-M   'P 1'
#
loop_
_entity.id
_entity.type
_entity.pdbx_description
1 polymer ?
#
loop_
_entity_poly.entity_id
_entity_poly.type
_entity_poly.pdbx_seq_one_letter_code
_entity_poly.pdbx_strand_id
1 'polypeptide(L)'
;MMEQPDMLEEIIPAFRDGDPKAFDAFFKQYYKALCFFADQLLDDMAEAEDIVKDSYVKLWNRHNDFDHPQSIKSFLYTTTRNACLNNLRHAKVKHAYQKEILYLDVQQQDDYILQRMIRSELMQSIYAEIAQLSPKRQEVFRMFYFDGLKLDEIAAKLNLSLFTVKEHKAKALSQLRLKFSDRDLALFLLIATEIYRESHAIPLHSIH
;
A
#
# COMPACT_ATOMS: atom_id res chain seq x y z
N MET A 1 -27.61 -11.36 -2.47
CA MET A 1 -26.35 -10.64 -2.23
C MET A 1 -26.41 -9.45 -3.17
N MET A 2 -26.81 -8.29 -2.68
CA MET A 2 -26.85 -7.07 -3.50
C MET A 2 -25.42 -6.56 -3.57
N GLU A 3 -24.75 -6.77 -4.70
CA GLU A 3 -23.53 -6.03 -5.01
C GLU A 3 -23.94 -4.55 -5.07
N GLN A 4 -23.41 -3.76 -4.13
CA GLN A 4 -23.48 -2.30 -4.28
C GLN A 4 -22.75 -1.95 -5.58
N PRO A 5 -23.29 -1.05 -6.42
CA PRO A 5 -22.57 -0.57 -7.60
C PRO A 5 -21.19 -0.08 -7.16
N ASP A 6 -20.14 -0.46 -7.89
CA ASP A 6 -18.83 0.14 -7.67
C ASP A 6 -18.98 1.63 -7.98
N MET A 7 -18.90 2.48 -6.94
CA MET A 7 -19.06 3.93 -7.04
C MET A 7 -18.15 4.55 -8.11
N LEU A 8 -17.07 3.85 -8.50
CA LEU A 8 -16.16 4.25 -9.57
C LEU A 8 -16.69 3.95 -10.97
N GLU A 9 -17.52 2.91 -11.15
CA GLU A 9 -18.14 2.60 -12.45
C GLU A 9 -19.11 3.69 -12.88
N GLU A 10 -19.91 4.20 -11.93
CA GLU A 10 -20.93 5.22 -12.21
C GLU A 10 -20.32 6.56 -12.68
N ILE A 11 -19.08 6.85 -12.29
CA ILE A 11 -18.39 8.10 -12.63
C ILE A 11 -17.51 8.01 -13.88
N ILE A 12 -17.44 6.85 -14.55
CA ILE A 12 -16.66 6.68 -15.79
C ILE A 12 -17.08 7.66 -16.89
N PRO A 13 -18.38 7.87 -17.20
CA PRO A 13 -18.76 8.84 -18.21
C PRO A 13 -18.24 10.25 -17.91
N ALA A 14 -18.38 10.71 -16.66
CA ALA A 14 -17.89 12.01 -16.23
C ALA A 14 -16.35 12.09 -16.29
N PHE A 15 -15.65 11.01 -15.92
CA PHE A 15 -14.20 10.93 -16.05
C PHE A 15 -13.75 11.07 -17.50
N ARG A 16 -14.43 10.36 -18.43
CA ARG A 16 -14.15 10.47 -19.86
C ARG A 16 -14.41 11.87 -20.38
N ASP A 17 -15.43 12.56 -19.90
CA ASP A 17 -15.69 13.96 -20.28
C ASP A 17 -14.71 14.97 -19.66
N GLY A 18 -13.72 14.50 -18.88
CA GLY A 18 -12.72 15.36 -18.25
C GLY A 18 -13.24 16.08 -17.01
N ASP A 19 -14.21 15.50 -16.28
CA ASP A 19 -14.68 16.06 -15.01
C ASP A 19 -13.60 15.93 -13.92
N PRO A 20 -13.10 17.06 -13.36
CA PRO A 20 -12.11 17.04 -12.29
C PRO A 20 -12.58 16.29 -11.02
N LYS A 21 -13.88 16.24 -10.73
CA LYS A 21 -14.41 15.52 -9.57
C LYS A 21 -14.32 14.01 -9.74
N ALA A 22 -14.58 13.52 -10.95
CA ALA A 22 -14.42 12.10 -11.25
C ALA A 22 -12.95 11.70 -11.16
N PHE A 23 -12.05 12.54 -11.67
CA PHE A 23 -10.60 12.34 -11.51
C PHE A 23 -10.15 12.34 -10.04
N ASP A 24 -10.64 13.30 -9.23
CA ASP A 24 -10.34 13.37 -7.80
C ASP A 24 -10.80 12.11 -7.04
N ALA A 25 -11.92 11.49 -7.44
CA ALA A 25 -12.35 10.22 -6.86
C ALA A 25 -11.35 9.08 -7.14
N PHE A 26 -10.87 8.95 -8.38
CA PHE A 26 -9.82 7.99 -8.72
C PHE A 26 -8.47 8.30 -8.06
N PHE A 27 -8.16 9.58 -7.89
CA PHE A 27 -6.98 10.02 -7.15
C PHE A 27 -7.06 9.58 -5.69
N LYS A 28 -8.14 9.94 -4.99
CA LYS A 28 -8.36 9.54 -3.59
C LYS A 28 -8.36 8.03 -3.39
N GLN A 29 -8.89 7.28 -4.36
CA GLN A 29 -8.92 5.83 -4.29
C GLN A 29 -7.51 5.22 -4.36
N TYR A 30 -6.72 5.52 -5.39
CA TYR A 30 -5.51 4.75 -5.67
C TYR A 30 -4.20 5.44 -5.28
N TYR A 31 -4.18 6.76 -5.06
CA TYR A 31 -2.94 7.52 -4.87
C TYR A 31 -2.05 6.94 -3.76
N LYS A 32 -2.61 6.69 -2.57
CA LYS A 32 -1.82 6.17 -1.43
C LYS A 32 -1.25 4.78 -1.69
N ALA A 33 -2.03 3.87 -2.29
CA ALA A 33 -1.54 2.55 -2.65
C ALA A 33 -0.48 2.60 -3.75
N LEU A 34 -0.63 3.50 -4.73
CA LEU A 34 0.37 3.70 -5.78
C LEU A 34 1.68 4.26 -5.21
N CYS A 35 1.61 5.23 -4.28
CA CYS A 35 2.80 5.76 -3.63
C CYS A 35 3.51 4.68 -2.81
N PHE A 36 2.77 3.90 -2.01
CA PHE A 36 3.36 2.80 -1.26
C PHE A 36 3.96 1.73 -2.21
N PHE A 37 3.27 1.41 -3.31
CA PHE A 37 3.79 0.48 -4.31
C PHE A 37 5.10 0.97 -4.95
N ALA A 38 5.18 2.25 -5.31
CA ALA A 38 6.37 2.88 -5.87
C ALA A 38 7.50 2.98 -4.83
N ASP A 39 7.20 3.37 -3.60
CA ASP A 39 8.13 3.44 -2.48
C ASP A 39 8.78 2.09 -2.21
N GLN A 40 8.01 1.00 -2.17
CA GLN A 40 8.59 -0.33 -2.01
C GLN A 40 9.58 -0.70 -3.15
N LEU A 41 9.49 -0.09 -4.33
CA LEU A 41 10.38 -0.35 -5.48
C LEU A 41 11.63 0.56 -5.46
N LEU A 42 11.48 1.79 -4.97
CA LEU A 42 12.50 2.83 -5.04
C LEU A 42 13.26 3.03 -3.73
N ASP A 43 12.65 2.66 -2.59
CA ASP A 43 13.09 2.99 -1.24
C ASP A 43 13.25 4.53 -1.04
N ASP A 44 12.38 5.30 -1.71
CA ASP A 44 12.35 6.76 -1.66
C ASP A 44 10.90 7.25 -1.86
N MET A 45 10.24 7.58 -0.75
CA MET A 45 8.84 8.03 -0.76
C MET A 45 8.66 9.36 -1.50
N ALA A 46 9.65 10.25 -1.50
CA ALA A 46 9.53 11.54 -2.19
C ALA A 46 9.52 11.33 -3.71
N GLU A 47 10.47 10.55 -4.21
CA GLU A 47 10.52 10.17 -5.63
C GLU A 47 9.28 9.34 -6.03
N ALA A 48 8.81 8.45 -5.15
CA ALA A 48 7.61 7.66 -5.36
C ALA A 48 6.36 8.54 -5.56
N GLU A 49 6.15 9.55 -4.71
CA GLU A 49 5.04 10.48 -4.86
C GLU A 49 5.09 11.25 -6.18
N ASP A 50 6.27 11.70 -6.60
CA ASP A 50 6.43 12.46 -7.84
C ASP A 50 6.17 11.59 -9.08
N ILE A 51 6.65 10.35 -9.09
CA ILE A 51 6.35 9.38 -10.16
C ILE A 51 4.85 9.06 -10.23
N VAL A 52 4.17 8.95 -9.09
CA VAL A 52 2.72 8.70 -9.06
C VAL A 52 1.96 9.92 -9.58
N LYS A 53 2.32 11.14 -9.18
CA LYS A 53 1.73 12.38 -9.72
C LYS A 53 1.89 12.45 -11.24
N ASP A 54 3.07 12.16 -11.77
CA ASP A 54 3.32 12.11 -13.21
C ASP A 54 2.46 11.05 -13.92
N SER A 55 2.23 9.91 -13.27
CA SER A 55 1.35 8.85 -13.79
C SER A 55 -0.11 9.31 -13.85
N TYR A 56 -0.57 10.09 -12.87
CA TYR A 56 -1.88 10.73 -12.90
C TYR A 56 -1.99 11.83 -13.97
N VAL A 57 -0.93 12.62 -14.21
CA VAL A 57 -0.90 13.57 -15.32
C VAL A 57 -1.05 12.86 -16.67
N LYS A 58 -0.37 11.71 -16.85
CA LYS A 58 -0.52 10.87 -18.05
C LYS A 58 -1.93 10.29 -18.17
N LEU A 59 -2.53 9.88 -17.06
CA LEU A 59 -3.92 9.41 -17.04
C LEU A 59 -4.88 10.52 -17.48
N TRP A 60 -4.74 11.72 -16.93
CA TRP A 60 -5.57 12.88 -17.26
C TRP A 60 -5.52 13.22 -18.75
N ASN A 61 -4.32 13.25 -19.33
CA ASN A 61 -4.14 13.52 -20.77
C ASN A 61 -4.77 12.45 -21.69
N ARG A 62 -5.13 11.30 -21.12
CA ARG A 62 -5.71 10.15 -21.83
C ARG A 62 -7.09 9.78 -21.29
N HIS A 63 -7.77 10.66 -20.56
CA HIS A 63 -9.02 10.34 -19.85
C HIS A 63 -10.10 9.71 -20.75
N ASN A 64 -10.13 10.09 -22.04
CA ASN A 64 -11.08 9.60 -23.04
C ASN A 64 -10.90 8.12 -23.42
N ASP A 65 -9.71 7.56 -23.17
CA ASP A 65 -9.30 6.21 -23.58
C ASP A 65 -9.87 5.11 -22.66
N PHE A 66 -10.44 5.47 -21.52
CA PHE A 66 -10.82 4.52 -20.47
C PHE A 66 -12.32 4.35 -20.37
N ASP A 67 -12.78 3.10 -20.48
CA ASP A 67 -14.19 2.71 -20.43
C ASP A 67 -14.57 1.95 -19.15
N HIS A 68 -13.58 1.66 -18.30
CA HIS A 68 -13.78 0.85 -17.10
C HIS A 68 -12.80 1.22 -15.97
N PRO A 69 -13.20 1.21 -14.68
CA PRO A 69 -12.31 1.52 -13.55
C PRO A 69 -11.07 0.62 -13.49
N GLN A 70 -11.23 -0.66 -13.82
CA GLN A 70 -10.12 -1.61 -13.86
C GLN A 70 -9.06 -1.27 -14.92
N SER A 71 -9.47 -0.68 -16.04
CA SER A 71 -8.54 -0.21 -17.08
C SER A 71 -7.72 0.98 -16.57
N ILE A 72 -8.34 1.89 -15.82
CA ILE A 72 -7.66 3.02 -15.16
C ILE A 72 -6.66 2.51 -14.12
N LYS A 73 -7.10 1.61 -13.23
CA LYS A 73 -6.24 0.97 -12.22
C LYS A 73 -5.03 0.31 -12.89
N SER A 74 -5.27 -0.55 -13.88
CA SER A 74 -4.22 -1.27 -14.59
C SER A 74 -3.22 -0.33 -15.26
N PHE A 75 -3.72 0.75 -15.87
CA PHE A 75 -2.90 1.78 -16.46
C PHE A 75 -2.03 2.51 -15.42
N LEU A 76 -2.60 2.91 -14.28
CA LEU A 76 -1.88 3.61 -13.23
C LEU A 76 -0.74 2.76 -12.66
N TYR A 77 -1.00 1.50 -12.32
CA TYR A 77 0.04 0.60 -11.81
C TYR A 77 1.12 0.32 -12.87
N THR A 78 0.73 0.07 -14.12
CA THR A 78 1.69 -0.18 -15.21
C THR A 78 2.56 1.05 -15.48
N THR A 79 1.96 2.23 -15.53
CA THR A 79 2.67 3.49 -15.80
C THR A 79 3.61 3.85 -14.66
N THR A 80 3.15 3.73 -13.41
CA THR A 80 3.94 3.96 -12.20
C THR A 80 5.13 3.01 -12.14
N ARG A 81 4.89 1.71 -12.35
CA ARG A 81 5.94 0.69 -12.41
C ARG A 81 6.99 1.02 -13.46
N ASN A 82 6.57 1.30 -14.68
CA ASN A 82 7.50 1.56 -15.78
C ASN A 82 8.35 2.82 -15.51
N ALA A 83 7.76 3.84 -14.90
CA ALA A 83 8.49 5.03 -14.45
C ALA A 83 9.50 4.70 -13.34
N CYS A 84 9.11 3.92 -12.32
CA CYS A 84 10.04 3.47 -11.26
C CYS A 84 11.22 2.69 -11.85
N LEU A 85 10.96 1.72 -12.73
CA LEU A 85 12.02 0.93 -13.36
C LEU A 85 12.93 1.78 -14.24
N ASN A 86 12.39 2.77 -14.94
CA ASN A 86 13.20 3.71 -15.71
C ASN A 86 14.07 4.58 -14.80
N ASN A 87 13.51 5.11 -13.69
CA ASN A 87 14.27 5.86 -12.71
C ASN A 87 15.45 5.03 -12.18
N LEU A 88 15.19 3.80 -11.73
CA LEU A 88 16.24 2.89 -11.23
C LEU A 88 17.31 2.57 -12.28
N ARG A 89 16.92 2.41 -13.56
CA ARG A 89 17.89 2.22 -14.66
C ARG A 89 18.78 3.46 -14.83
N HIS A 90 18.20 4.66 -14.82
CA HIS A 90 18.94 5.91 -14.94
C HIS A 90 19.84 6.16 -13.73
N ALA A 91 19.37 5.89 -12.51
CA ALA A 91 20.16 5.97 -11.29
C ALA A 91 21.37 5.02 -11.31
N LYS A 92 21.23 3.81 -11.87
CA LYS A 92 22.34 2.85 -12.01
C LYS A 92 23.35 3.21 -13.11
N VAL A 93 22.92 3.84 -14.20
CA VAL A 93 23.88 4.40 -15.18
C VAL A 93 24.75 5.48 -14.52
N LYS A 94 24.21 6.19 -13.52
CA LYS A 94 24.92 7.18 -12.72
C LYS A 94 25.74 6.57 -11.57
N HIS A 95 25.32 5.42 -11.02
CA HIS A 95 25.96 4.70 -9.92
C HIS A 95 26.05 3.19 -10.21
N ALA A 96 27.22 2.73 -10.65
CA ALA A 96 27.47 1.35 -11.12
C ALA A 96 27.37 0.22 -10.05
N TYR A 97 26.68 0.42 -8.93
CA TYR A 97 26.57 -0.56 -7.86
C TYR A 97 25.13 -0.59 -7.30
N GLN A 98 24.32 -1.51 -7.81
CA GLN A 98 23.22 -2.17 -7.09
C GLN A 98 22.63 -3.21 -8.05
N LYS A 99 23.02 -4.48 -7.89
CA LYS A 99 22.84 -5.52 -8.93
C LYS A 99 21.52 -6.29 -8.84
N GLU A 100 20.65 -5.98 -7.88
CA GLU A 100 19.60 -6.94 -7.49
C GLU A 100 18.24 -6.73 -8.17
N ILE A 101 17.84 -5.48 -8.47
CA ILE A 101 16.48 -5.19 -8.97
C ILE A 101 16.24 -5.59 -10.45
N LEU A 102 17.29 -5.88 -11.24
CA LEU A 102 17.18 -6.10 -12.70
C LEU A 102 17.37 -7.56 -13.15
N TYR A 103 17.37 -8.53 -12.25
CA TYR A 103 17.64 -9.95 -12.58
C TYR A 103 16.42 -10.88 -12.47
N LEU A 104 15.21 -10.34 -12.64
CA LEU A 104 14.01 -11.16 -12.75
C LEU A 104 13.52 -11.14 -14.20
N ASP A 105 13.46 -12.33 -14.78
CA ASP A 105 12.90 -12.62 -16.11
C ASP A 105 11.52 -11.96 -16.28
N VAL A 106 11.17 -11.56 -17.50
CA VAL A 106 9.97 -10.75 -17.78
C VAL A 106 8.69 -11.40 -17.25
N GLN A 107 8.64 -12.74 -17.22
CA GLN A 107 7.52 -13.51 -16.64
C GLN A 107 7.51 -13.51 -15.11
N GLN A 108 8.68 -13.56 -14.44
CA GLN A 108 8.77 -13.47 -12.98
C GLN A 108 8.46 -12.05 -12.47
N GLN A 109 8.63 -11.04 -13.32
CA GLN A 109 8.29 -9.66 -12.99
C GLN A 109 6.79 -9.42 -12.85
N ASP A 110 5.93 -10.06 -13.65
CA ASP A 110 4.49 -9.77 -13.61
C ASP A 110 3.84 -10.31 -12.32
N ASP A 111 4.18 -11.55 -11.93
CA ASP A 111 3.70 -12.14 -10.67
C ASP A 111 4.20 -11.37 -9.44
N TYR A 112 5.49 -10.99 -9.42
CA TYR A 112 6.07 -10.21 -8.34
C TYR A 112 5.38 -8.85 -8.17
N ILE A 113 5.02 -8.22 -9.29
CA ILE A 113 4.37 -6.91 -9.30
C ILE A 113 2.91 -7.01 -8.91
N LEU A 114 2.20 -8.03 -9.40
CA LEU A 114 0.83 -8.33 -8.99
C LEU A 114 0.77 -8.55 -7.47
N GLN A 115 1.71 -9.32 -6.92
CA GLN A 115 1.81 -9.53 -5.47
C GLN A 115 2.01 -8.22 -4.69
N ARG A 116 2.89 -7.33 -5.19
CA ARG A 116 3.12 -6.01 -4.57
C ARG A 116 1.92 -5.08 -4.67
N MET A 117 1.21 -5.09 -5.80
CA MET A 117 -0.04 -4.36 -5.97
C MET A 117 -1.07 -4.85 -4.94
N ILE A 118 -1.33 -6.17 -4.89
CA ILE A 118 -2.29 -6.77 -3.94
C ILE A 118 -1.92 -6.41 -2.50
N ARG A 119 -0.63 -6.51 -2.14
CA ARG A 119 -0.13 -6.12 -0.81
C ARG A 119 -0.42 -4.66 -0.51
N SER A 120 -0.13 -3.75 -1.43
CA SER A 120 -0.34 -2.32 -1.24
C SER A 120 -1.81 -1.98 -1.01
N GLU A 121 -2.70 -2.54 -1.83
CA GLU A 121 -4.14 -2.30 -1.73
C GLU A 121 -4.74 -2.85 -0.44
N LEU A 122 -4.29 -4.04 -0.03
CA LEU A 122 -4.68 -4.61 1.24
C LEU A 122 -4.22 -3.70 2.39
N MET A 123 -2.96 -3.28 2.40
CA MET A 123 -2.43 -2.43 3.46
C MET A 123 -3.14 -1.07 3.53
N GLN A 124 -3.39 -0.44 2.38
CA GLN A 124 -4.18 0.80 2.32
C GLN A 124 -5.57 0.60 2.94
N SER A 125 -6.24 -0.52 2.61
CA SER A 125 -7.55 -0.84 3.12
C SER A 125 -7.55 -1.11 4.63
N ILE A 126 -6.56 -1.85 5.13
CA ILE A 126 -6.36 -2.10 6.57
C ILE A 126 -6.14 -0.77 7.30
N TYR A 127 -5.25 0.09 6.81
CA TYR A 127 -5.01 1.40 7.43
C TYR A 127 -6.26 2.29 7.44
N ALA A 128 -7.01 2.32 6.34
CA ALA A 128 -8.26 3.08 6.26
C ALA A 128 -9.33 2.55 7.25
N GLU A 129 -9.37 1.24 7.48
CA GLU A 129 -10.29 0.66 8.45
C GLU A 129 -9.86 0.92 9.89
N ILE A 130 -8.57 0.78 10.20
CA ILE A 130 -8.03 1.08 11.52
C ILE A 130 -8.17 2.57 11.86
N ALA A 131 -8.06 3.48 10.88
CA ALA A 131 -8.23 4.92 11.11
C ALA A 131 -9.62 5.32 11.66
N GLN A 132 -10.63 4.45 11.55
CA GLN A 132 -11.97 4.67 12.11
C GLN A 132 -12.08 4.30 13.60
N LEU A 133 -11.07 3.64 14.17
CA LEU A 133 -11.02 3.32 15.60
C LEU A 133 -10.69 4.56 16.44
N SER A 134 -10.89 4.47 17.76
CA SER A 134 -10.39 5.51 18.68
C SER A 134 -8.86 5.58 18.65
N PRO A 135 -8.25 6.77 18.89
CA PRO A 135 -6.79 6.95 18.81
C PRO A 135 -5.99 5.93 19.63
N LYS A 136 -6.48 5.57 20.83
CA LYS A 136 -5.83 4.57 21.69
C LYS A 136 -5.86 3.15 21.12
N ARG A 137 -6.92 2.78 20.41
CA ARG A 137 -6.99 1.48 19.73
C ARG A 137 -6.08 1.42 18.52
N GLN A 138 -5.99 2.51 17.76
CA GLN A 138 -5.04 2.64 16.64
C GLN A 138 -3.60 2.51 17.13
N GLU A 139 -3.27 3.20 18.22
CA GLU A 139 -1.94 3.17 18.84
C GLU A 139 -1.56 1.76 19.29
N VAL A 140 -2.44 1.06 20.03
CA VAL A 140 -2.23 -0.34 20.43
C VAL A 140 -2.07 -1.26 19.22
N PHE A 141 -2.87 -1.07 18.16
CA PHE A 141 -2.78 -1.88 16.94
C PHE A 141 -1.41 -1.71 16.26
N ARG A 142 -0.96 -0.47 16.06
CA ARG A 142 0.34 -0.17 15.44
C ARG A 142 1.48 -0.75 16.25
N MET A 143 1.49 -0.52 17.57
CA MET A 143 2.54 -1.02 18.45
C MET A 143 2.65 -2.55 18.44
N PHE A 144 1.52 -3.25 18.34
CA PHE A 144 1.53 -4.70 18.32
C PHE A 144 1.95 -5.28 16.95
N TYR A 145 1.38 -4.78 15.85
CA TYR A 145 1.57 -5.40 14.53
C TYR A 145 2.76 -4.84 13.74
N PHE A 146 3.15 -3.57 13.97
CA PHE A 146 4.23 -2.93 13.21
C PHE A 146 5.48 -2.72 14.06
N ASP A 147 5.32 -2.28 15.31
CA ASP A 147 6.47 -2.12 16.21
C ASP A 147 6.88 -3.46 16.86
N GLY A 148 6.02 -4.48 16.78
CA GLY A 148 6.24 -5.83 17.32
C GLY A 148 6.37 -5.91 18.84
N LEU A 149 5.81 -4.94 19.56
CA LEU A 149 5.80 -4.92 21.02
C LEU A 149 4.83 -5.97 21.58
N LYS A 150 5.22 -6.57 22.69
CA LYS A 150 4.36 -7.47 23.46
C LYS A 150 3.28 -6.67 24.21
N LEU A 151 2.18 -7.33 24.56
CA LEU A 151 1.02 -6.66 25.17
C LEU A 151 1.32 -6.04 26.54
N ASP A 152 2.23 -6.63 27.31
CA ASP A 152 2.75 -6.12 28.57
C ASP A 152 3.65 -4.89 28.37
N GLU A 153 4.51 -4.90 27.35
CA GLU A 153 5.32 -3.74 26.97
C GLU A 153 4.44 -2.56 26.53
N ILE A 154 3.38 -2.82 25.76
CA ILE A 154 2.40 -1.81 25.36
C ILE A 154 1.63 -1.29 26.58
N ALA A 155 1.22 -2.16 27.49
CA ALA A 155 0.52 -1.79 28.72
C ALA A 155 1.36 -0.82 29.56
N ALA A 156 2.65 -1.15 29.77
CA ALA A 156 3.59 -0.29 30.47
C ALA A 156 3.79 1.05 29.73
N LYS A 157 4.00 1.01 28.41
CA LYS A 157 4.29 2.22 27.60
C LYS A 157 3.11 3.19 27.53
N LEU A 158 1.88 2.69 27.55
CA LEU A 158 0.68 3.52 27.50
C LEU A 158 0.07 3.83 28.88
N ASN A 159 0.68 3.34 29.97
CA ASN A 159 0.11 3.38 31.32
C ASN A 159 -1.34 2.83 31.37
N LEU A 160 -1.56 1.68 30.70
CA LEU A 160 -2.84 0.98 30.66
C LEU A 160 -2.75 -0.38 31.35
N SER A 161 -3.89 -0.94 31.73
CA SER A 161 -3.93 -2.33 32.20
C SER A 161 -3.70 -3.30 31.03
N LEU A 162 -3.08 -4.45 31.30
CA LEU A 162 -2.94 -5.52 30.30
C LEU A 162 -4.31 -5.97 29.74
N PHE A 163 -5.35 -5.94 30.56
CA PHE A 163 -6.72 -6.22 30.14
C PHE A 163 -7.21 -5.20 29.10
N THR A 164 -7.03 -3.90 29.35
CA THR A 164 -7.42 -2.82 28.43
C THR A 164 -6.70 -2.94 27.09
N VAL A 165 -5.40 -3.29 27.10
CA VAL A 165 -4.62 -3.49 25.87
C VAL A 165 -5.14 -4.70 25.07
N LYS A 166 -5.43 -5.82 25.76
CA LYS A 166 -6.08 -6.99 25.13
C LYS A 166 -7.42 -6.63 24.51
N GLU A 167 -8.23 -5.84 25.21
CA GLU A 167 -9.53 -5.38 24.71
C GLU A 167 -9.39 -4.48 23.47
N HIS A 168 -8.47 -3.51 23.50
CA HIS A 168 -8.19 -2.64 22.37
C HIS A 168 -7.76 -3.43 21.13
N LYS A 169 -6.84 -4.38 21.30
CA LYS A 169 -6.42 -5.30 20.23
C LYS A 169 -7.57 -6.14 19.70
N ALA A 170 -8.38 -6.73 20.59
CA ALA A 170 -9.51 -7.56 20.21
C ALA A 170 -10.54 -6.75 19.41
N LYS A 171 -10.86 -5.53 19.83
CA LYS A 171 -11.78 -4.63 19.12
C LYS A 171 -11.25 -4.24 17.73
N ALA A 172 -9.96 -3.94 17.62
CA ALA A 172 -9.36 -3.64 16.32
C ALA A 172 -9.46 -4.84 15.36
N LEU A 173 -9.14 -6.05 15.85
CA LEU A 173 -9.23 -7.27 15.05
C LEU A 173 -10.69 -7.61 14.68
N SER A 174 -11.63 -7.43 15.60
CA SER A 174 -13.06 -7.60 15.33
C SER A 174 -13.54 -6.66 14.23
N GLN A 175 -13.09 -5.40 14.20
CA GLN A 175 -13.45 -4.46 13.14
C GLN A 175 -12.90 -4.90 11.78
N LEU A 176 -11.64 -5.33 11.73
CA LEU A 176 -11.06 -5.86 10.48
C LEU A 176 -11.84 -7.10 9.98
N ARG A 177 -12.23 -8.01 10.88
CA ARG A 177 -13.02 -9.21 10.54
C ARG A 177 -14.41 -8.92 9.96
N LEU A 178 -14.96 -7.72 10.14
CA LEU A 178 -16.24 -7.34 9.54
C LEU A 178 -16.11 -6.99 8.05
N LYS A 179 -14.90 -6.61 7.60
CA LYS A 179 -14.66 -6.05 6.27
C LYS A 179 -13.75 -6.92 5.39
N PHE A 180 -12.84 -7.67 6.01
CA PHE A 180 -11.81 -8.44 5.31
C PHE A 180 -12.06 -9.94 5.45
N SER A 181 -11.76 -10.69 4.38
CA SER A 181 -11.85 -12.15 4.41
C SER A 181 -10.72 -12.76 5.27
N ASP A 182 -10.88 -14.02 5.68
CA ASP A 182 -9.82 -14.74 6.40
C ASP A 182 -8.51 -14.81 5.61
N ARG A 183 -8.58 -14.86 4.26
CA ARG A 183 -7.41 -14.83 3.38
C ARG A 183 -6.70 -13.49 3.43
N ASP A 184 -7.45 -12.39 3.37
CA ASP A 184 -6.91 -11.03 3.47
C ASP A 184 -6.22 -10.81 4.82
N LEU A 185 -6.84 -11.29 5.91
CA LEU A 185 -6.28 -11.20 7.25
C LEU A 185 -5.02 -12.06 7.40
N ALA A 186 -4.99 -13.27 6.81
CA ALA A 186 -3.80 -14.10 6.78
C ALA A 186 -2.66 -13.42 6.02
N LEU A 187 -2.96 -12.83 4.86
CA LEU A 187 -1.99 -12.07 4.07
C LEU A 187 -1.48 -10.85 4.84
N PHE A 188 -2.36 -10.10 5.51
CA PHE A 188 -1.98 -8.99 6.39
C PHE A 188 -1.00 -9.43 7.49
N LEU A 189 -1.25 -10.57 8.14
CA LEU A 189 -0.35 -11.09 9.17
C LEU A 189 1.03 -11.45 8.61
N LEU A 190 1.10 -12.05 7.41
CA LEU A 190 2.37 -12.30 6.73
C LEU A 190 3.12 -10.99 6.46
N ILE A 191 2.43 -10.00 5.89
CA ILE A 191 2.97 -8.66 5.62
C ILE A 191 3.50 -8.00 6.90
N ALA A 192 2.73 -8.01 7.98
CA ALA A 192 3.10 -7.41 9.25
C ALA A 192 4.37 -8.07 9.84
N THR A 193 4.51 -9.39 9.71
CA THR A 193 5.72 -10.11 10.17
C THR A 193 6.96 -9.77 9.34
N GLU A 194 6.81 -9.53 8.03
CA GLU A 194 7.91 -9.09 7.16
C GLU A 194 8.37 -7.67 7.52
N ILE A 195 7.44 -6.73 7.68
CA ILE A 195 7.74 -5.34 8.08
C ILE A 195 8.49 -5.31 9.42
N TYR A 196 8.06 -6.13 10.38
CA TYR A 196 8.75 -6.26 11.67
C TYR A 196 10.19 -6.75 11.49
N ARG A 197 10.40 -7.75 10.63
CA ARG A 197 11.72 -8.32 10.34
C ARG A 197 12.64 -7.31 9.67
N GLU A 198 12.14 -6.56 8.69
CA GLU A 198 12.91 -5.51 7.99
C GLU A 198 13.32 -4.39 8.97
N SER A 199 12.40 -3.94 9.83
CA SER A 199 12.66 -2.87 10.80
C SER A 199 13.64 -3.26 11.93
N HIS A 200 13.81 -4.55 12.20
CA HIS A 200 14.67 -5.09 13.25
C HIS A 200 15.82 -5.96 12.72
N ALA A 201 16.05 -5.94 11.41
CA ALA A 201 17.21 -6.59 10.81
C ALA A 201 18.48 -5.89 11.31
N ILE A 202 19.34 -6.63 12.01
CA ILE A 202 20.68 -6.15 12.38
C ILE A 202 21.42 -5.89 11.06
N PRO A 203 21.95 -4.68 10.80
CA PRO A 203 22.74 -4.45 9.59
C PRO A 203 23.93 -5.41 9.59
N LEU A 204 24.07 -6.17 8.50
CA LEU A 204 25.13 -7.16 8.28
C LEU A 204 26.56 -6.58 8.32
N HIS A 205 26.71 -5.26 8.52
CA HIS A 205 28.00 -4.58 8.67
C HIS A 205 28.59 -4.59 10.08
N SER A 206 27.93 -5.18 11.08
CA SER A 206 28.44 -5.23 12.46
C SER A 206 29.20 -6.52 12.82
N ILE A 207 29.56 -7.35 11.83
CA ILE A 207 30.42 -8.52 12.01
C ILE A 207 31.69 -8.34 11.17
N HIS A 208 32.61 -7.50 11.65
CA HIS A 208 34.05 -7.62 11.39
C HIS A 208 34.83 -6.93 12.52
#